data_AF-A0A2Y9K0E6-F1
#
_entry.id   AF-A0A2Y9K0E6-F1
#
_cell.length_a   1.000
_cell.length_b   1.000
_cell.length_c   1.000
_cell.angle_alpha   90.00
_cell.angle_beta   90.00
_cell.angle_gamma   90.00
#
_symmetry.space_group_name_H-M   'P 1'
#
loop_
_entity.id
_entity.type
_entity.pdbx_description
1 polymer ?
#
loop_
_entity_poly.entity_id
_entity_poly.type
_entity_poly.pdbx_seq_one_letter_code
_entity_poly.pdbx_strand_id
1 'polypeptide(L)'
;MRERTSTVPEGLFQVSPMAAAQDSNEISYLLPPNRKDWEEQGVPDFVYQQKELLEGIQWPRTAPSLRDRTPGSRFDSALCAAWRQRMELGLFRYRLGELQTQTLPGVVGFVAQLNVERGVQRRRPQNIRSVKQAFDPEQFNFNKIRPGEVLFRLLRQPDLPGALQQEDILVMINVSPLEWGHVLLVPEPTRGLPQRLLPGALRAGVEAVLLSSHPGFRVGFNSLGGLASVNHLHLHGYYLAHRLPVEGSPSEPLDPGGRLHLLRALPAPGFLFYTSGPGPDLEALVDRVCRATDYLTDHEIAHNLFVTRGAPPGKTSPSSALTGIRVILWARKSSFGVKEGEAFNVALCELAGHLPIKTSQDFGSLTEAAALALIRDCLLPPAQAEEVQAALVALIAQDEQ
;
A
#
# COMPACT_ATOMS: atom_id res chain seq x y z
N MET A 1 -65.11 34.25 -37.43
CA MET A 1 -65.20 33.12 -38.39
C MET A 1 -63.85 32.44 -38.35
N ARG A 2 -63.61 31.42 -37.50
CA ARG A 2 -64.08 30.02 -37.58
C ARG A 2 -63.68 29.36 -38.90
N GLU A 3 -62.48 28.78 -38.92
CA GLU A 3 -62.24 27.55 -39.68
C GLU A 3 -62.29 26.37 -38.71
N ARG A 4 -63.09 25.38 -39.10
CA ARG A 4 -63.37 24.15 -38.38
C ARG A 4 -62.85 22.98 -39.21
N THR A 5 -62.14 22.10 -38.50
CA THR A 5 -62.25 20.63 -38.54
C THR A 5 -61.88 19.88 -39.81
N SER A 6 -60.85 19.04 -39.68
CA SER A 6 -60.99 17.63 -40.07
C SER A 6 -60.25 16.75 -39.06
N THR A 7 -60.95 15.75 -38.57
CA THR A 7 -60.62 14.77 -37.53
C THR A 7 -59.99 13.50 -38.11
N VAL A 8 -59.21 12.84 -37.24
CA VAL A 8 -58.46 11.56 -37.35
C VAL A 8 -59.37 10.33 -37.64
N PRO A 9 -58.81 9.14 -37.98
CA PRO A 9 -58.53 8.13 -36.94
C PRO A 9 -57.22 7.31 -37.17
N GLU A 10 -56.39 7.17 -36.13
CA GLU A 10 -56.12 5.96 -35.30
C GLU A 10 -55.17 4.91 -35.90
N GLY A 11 -54.11 4.58 -35.14
CA GLY A 11 -53.19 3.48 -35.43
C GLY A 11 -51.97 3.44 -34.51
N LEU A 12 -52.18 2.90 -33.30
CA LEU A 12 -51.25 2.40 -32.27
C LEU A 12 -49.72 2.45 -32.55
N PHE A 13 -48.96 3.07 -31.63
CA PHE A 13 -47.82 2.41 -30.96
C PHE A 13 -47.60 3.05 -29.58
N GLN A 14 -48.07 2.34 -28.55
CA GLN A 14 -47.75 2.60 -27.15
C GLN A 14 -46.30 2.12 -26.92
N VAL A 15 -45.38 3.03 -26.63
CA VAL A 15 -44.08 2.68 -26.04
C VAL A 15 -44.12 3.19 -24.61
N SER A 16 -44.34 2.26 -23.67
CA SER A 16 -44.19 2.53 -22.24
C SER A 16 -42.77 3.03 -21.97
N PRO A 17 -42.58 4.12 -21.21
CA PRO A 17 -41.30 4.33 -20.57
C PRO A 17 -41.20 3.29 -19.45
N MET A 18 -40.45 2.20 -19.70
CA MET A 18 -39.88 1.45 -18.60
C MET A 18 -38.98 2.43 -17.84
N ALA A 19 -39.49 2.92 -16.72
CA ALA A 19 -38.65 3.45 -15.67
C ALA A 19 -37.67 2.34 -15.30
N ALA A 20 -36.44 2.46 -15.82
CA ALA A 20 -35.31 1.83 -15.18
C ALA A 20 -35.20 2.50 -13.81
N ALA A 21 -35.77 1.84 -12.80
CA ALA A 21 -35.39 2.08 -11.43
C ALA A 21 -33.88 1.79 -11.37
N GLN A 22 -33.08 2.85 -11.40
CA GLN A 22 -31.67 2.78 -11.06
C GLN A 22 -31.61 2.32 -9.61
N ASP A 23 -30.94 1.19 -9.38
CA ASP A 23 -30.66 0.67 -8.04
C ASP A 23 -30.07 1.78 -7.17
N SER A 24 -30.86 2.30 -6.25
CA SER A 24 -30.53 3.40 -5.34
C SER A 24 -29.77 2.93 -4.09
N ASN A 25 -29.09 1.78 -4.17
CA ASN A 25 -28.49 1.11 -3.03
C ASN A 25 -26.98 0.90 -3.14
N GLU A 26 -26.30 1.70 -3.97
CA GLU A 26 -24.84 1.73 -4.00
C GLU A 26 -24.33 2.41 -2.71
N ILE A 27 -23.61 1.67 -1.86
CA ILE A 27 -23.03 2.20 -0.62
C ILE A 27 -22.07 3.34 -0.99
N SER A 28 -22.42 4.56 -0.59
CA SER A 28 -21.57 5.72 -0.78
C SER A 28 -20.45 5.73 0.25
N TYR A 29 -19.20 5.72 -0.21
CA TYR A 29 -18.01 5.94 0.62
C TYR A 29 -17.71 7.44 0.84
N LEU A 30 -18.57 8.32 0.33
CA LEU A 30 -18.44 9.76 0.40
C LEU A 30 -19.09 10.30 1.68
N LEU A 31 -18.42 11.24 2.33
CA LEU A 31 -18.97 11.97 3.46
C LEU A 31 -20.06 12.94 2.98
N PRO A 32 -21.07 13.24 3.82
CA PRO A 32 -22.05 14.27 3.54
C PRO A 32 -21.38 15.65 3.56
N PRO A 33 -21.99 16.64 2.88
CA PRO A 33 -21.43 18.00 2.79
C PRO A 33 -21.25 18.67 4.16
N ASN A 34 -22.12 18.36 5.13
CA ASN A 34 -22.12 18.96 6.45
C ASN A 34 -21.26 18.13 7.42
N ARG A 35 -20.33 18.80 8.10
CA ARG A 35 -19.35 18.18 9.01
C ARG A 35 -19.97 17.56 10.25
N LYS A 36 -21.12 18.08 10.71
CA LYS A 36 -21.80 17.56 11.90
C LYS A 36 -22.31 16.14 11.70
N ASP A 37 -22.60 15.78 10.45
CA ASP A 37 -23.27 14.53 10.10
C ASP A 37 -22.25 13.39 9.90
N TRP A 38 -20.94 13.69 9.96
CA TRP A 38 -19.87 12.71 9.76
C TRP A 38 -19.82 11.66 10.88
N GLU A 39 -20.11 12.05 12.12
CA GLU A 39 -20.14 11.15 13.26
C GLU A 39 -21.38 10.26 13.27
N GLU A 40 -22.49 10.76 12.72
CA GLU A 40 -23.79 10.07 12.71
C GLU A 40 -23.86 8.95 11.67
N GLN A 41 -23.10 9.04 10.57
CA GLN A 41 -23.17 8.09 9.46
C GLN A 41 -22.47 6.74 9.74
N GLY A 42 -21.60 6.69 10.75
CA GLY A 42 -20.74 5.53 11.00
C GLY A 42 -19.70 5.30 9.89
N VAL A 43 -18.86 4.29 10.07
CA VAL A 43 -17.86 3.90 9.05
C VAL A 43 -18.51 2.93 8.06
N PRO A 44 -18.56 3.24 6.75
CA PRO A 44 -19.14 2.32 5.76
C PRO A 44 -18.25 1.10 5.56
N ASP A 45 -18.87 -0.03 5.22
CA ASP A 45 -18.17 -1.29 4.97
C ASP A 45 -17.89 -1.49 3.48
N PHE A 46 -16.62 -1.70 3.13
CA PHE A 46 -16.22 -2.26 1.85
C PHE A 46 -16.09 -3.77 2.01
N VAL A 47 -17.17 -4.50 1.72
CA VAL A 47 -17.18 -5.96 1.72
C VAL A 47 -16.66 -6.47 0.39
N TYR A 48 -15.76 -7.45 0.39
CA TYR A 48 -15.29 -8.11 -0.82
C TYR A 48 -15.22 -9.62 -0.70
N GLN A 49 -15.28 -10.31 -1.83
CA GLN A 49 -15.19 -11.77 -1.93
C GLN A 49 -13.87 -12.19 -2.59
N GLN A 50 -13.44 -13.43 -2.37
CA GLN A 50 -12.22 -13.96 -2.98
C GLN A 50 -12.22 -13.85 -4.52
N LYS A 51 -13.38 -13.97 -5.17
CA LYS A 51 -13.52 -13.83 -6.63
C LYS A 51 -13.22 -12.42 -7.18
N GLU A 52 -13.14 -11.42 -6.31
CA GLU A 52 -12.81 -10.04 -6.67
C GLU A 52 -11.32 -9.76 -6.58
N LEU A 53 -10.53 -10.71 -6.05
CA LEU A 53 -9.08 -10.66 -6.01
C LEU A 53 -8.56 -10.99 -7.42
N LEU A 54 -7.95 -10.00 -8.07
CA LEU A 54 -7.54 -10.12 -9.47
C LEU A 54 -6.26 -10.95 -9.60
N GLU A 55 -6.26 -11.92 -10.50
CA GLU A 55 -5.07 -12.70 -10.88
C GLU A 55 -4.40 -12.08 -12.11
N GLY A 56 -3.11 -11.80 -12.00
CA GLY A 56 -2.32 -11.24 -13.10
C GLY A 56 -2.72 -9.82 -13.50
N ILE A 57 -1.73 -8.96 -13.72
CA ILE A 57 -1.94 -7.61 -14.25
C ILE A 57 -0.81 -7.21 -15.17
N GLN A 58 -1.04 -6.25 -16.06
CA GLN A 58 -0.01 -5.70 -16.95
C GLN A 58 0.05 -4.20 -16.79
N TRP A 59 1.25 -3.64 -16.87
CA TRP A 59 1.35 -2.21 -17.12
C TRP A 59 0.86 -1.88 -18.52
N PRO A 60 0.23 -0.69 -18.70
CA PRO A 60 -0.12 -0.19 -20.02
C PRO A 60 1.10 -0.18 -20.96
N ARG A 61 0.85 -0.44 -22.25
CA ARG A 61 1.88 -0.43 -23.30
C ARG A 61 2.35 0.98 -23.65
N THR A 62 1.52 1.98 -23.43
CA THR A 62 1.84 3.40 -23.58
C THR A 62 2.28 3.98 -22.25
N ALA A 63 3.21 4.95 -22.28
CA ALA A 63 3.66 5.64 -21.08
C ALA A 63 2.43 6.19 -20.33
N PRO A 64 2.33 5.98 -19.02
CA PRO A 64 1.15 6.37 -18.26
C PRO A 64 0.99 7.89 -18.35
N SER A 65 -0.08 8.35 -18.99
CA SER A 65 -0.58 9.68 -18.71
C SER A 65 -1.13 9.67 -17.27
N LEU A 66 -1.06 10.79 -16.55
CA LEU A 66 -1.64 10.95 -15.19
C LEU A 66 -3.13 10.56 -15.08
N ARG A 67 -3.78 10.21 -16.21
CA ARG A 67 -5.20 9.94 -16.35
C ARG A 67 -5.48 8.76 -17.29
N ASP A 68 -4.62 7.75 -17.35
CA ASP A 68 -4.92 6.57 -18.19
C ASP A 68 -6.14 5.80 -17.65
N ARG A 69 -7.21 5.90 -18.43
CA ARG A 69 -8.61 5.53 -18.18
C ARG A 69 -8.82 4.02 -18.33
N THR A 70 -8.15 3.21 -17.53
CA THR A 70 -8.73 1.88 -17.26
C THR A 70 -9.88 2.07 -16.26
N PRO A 71 -11.06 1.46 -16.47
CA PRO A 71 -12.05 1.41 -15.40
C PRO A 71 -11.39 0.76 -14.19
N GLY A 72 -11.21 1.52 -13.12
CA GLY A 72 -10.67 0.98 -11.88
C GLY A 72 -11.61 -0.11 -11.35
N SER A 73 -11.07 -1.05 -10.59
CA SER A 73 -11.89 -1.99 -9.82
C SER A 73 -12.90 -1.26 -8.91
N ARG A 74 -13.86 -1.98 -8.31
CA ARG A 74 -14.73 -1.41 -7.27
C ARG A 74 -13.90 -0.80 -6.13
N PHE A 75 -12.81 -1.48 -5.77
CA PHE A 75 -11.88 -1.02 -4.73
C PHE A 75 -11.19 0.29 -5.12
N ASP A 76 -10.65 0.37 -6.33
CA ASP A 76 -10.01 1.59 -6.83
C ASP A 76 -11.02 2.74 -6.86
N SER A 77 -12.22 2.49 -7.38
CA SER A 77 -13.27 3.51 -7.48
C SER A 77 -13.67 4.05 -6.10
N ALA A 78 -13.89 3.16 -5.13
CA ALA A 78 -14.24 3.50 -3.75
C ALA A 78 -13.14 4.32 -3.07
N LEU A 79 -11.90 3.81 -3.06
CA LEU A 79 -10.76 4.44 -2.40
C LEU A 79 -10.47 5.81 -3.03
N CYS A 80 -10.41 5.88 -4.36
CA CYS A 80 -9.96 7.07 -5.07
C CYS A 80 -11.00 8.20 -5.02
N ALA A 81 -12.29 7.87 -5.12
CA ALA A 81 -13.36 8.85 -4.97
C ALA A 81 -13.41 9.40 -3.54
N ALA A 82 -13.35 8.53 -2.53
CA ALA A 82 -13.36 8.94 -1.13
C ALA A 82 -12.12 9.78 -0.79
N TRP A 83 -10.92 9.32 -1.17
CA TRP A 83 -9.66 10.04 -0.93
C TRP A 83 -9.68 11.45 -1.58
N ARG A 84 -10.14 11.57 -2.82
CA ARG A 84 -10.27 12.86 -3.52
C ARG A 84 -11.22 13.79 -2.77
N GLN A 85 -12.37 13.29 -2.33
CA GLN A 85 -13.32 14.09 -1.58
C GLN A 85 -12.72 14.58 -0.25
N ARG A 86 -11.96 13.74 0.48
CA ARG A 86 -11.28 14.17 1.71
C ARG A 86 -10.25 15.28 1.43
N MET A 87 -9.63 15.27 0.25
CA MET A 87 -8.71 16.32 -0.20
C MET A 87 -9.44 17.64 -0.46
N GLU A 88 -10.58 17.58 -1.14
CA GLU A 88 -11.46 18.73 -1.41
C GLU A 88 -12.02 19.34 -0.11
N LEU A 89 -12.34 18.50 0.88
CA LEU A 89 -12.84 18.90 2.20
C LEU A 89 -11.73 19.48 3.13
N GLY A 90 -10.47 19.43 2.72
CA GLY A 90 -9.34 19.99 3.46
C GLY A 90 -8.95 19.19 4.71
N LEU A 91 -9.09 17.86 4.66
CA LEU A 91 -8.73 16.98 5.78
C LEU A 91 -7.24 16.59 5.82
N PHE A 92 -6.48 16.97 4.80
CA PHE A 92 -5.03 16.79 4.73
C PHE A 92 -4.29 18.00 5.28
N ARG A 93 -3.03 17.82 5.68
CA ARG A 93 -2.17 18.91 6.17
C ARG A 93 -1.75 19.89 5.07
N TYR A 94 -1.75 19.44 3.83
CA TYR A 94 -1.45 20.21 2.63
C TYR A 94 -2.21 19.61 1.45
N ARG A 95 -2.35 20.38 0.37
CA ARG A 95 -2.97 19.90 -0.86
C ARG A 95 -1.92 19.20 -1.71
N LEU A 96 -2.15 17.93 -2.02
CA LEU A 96 -1.26 17.22 -2.95
C LEU A 96 -1.58 17.69 -4.39
N GLY A 97 -0.72 18.52 -4.94
CA GLY A 97 -0.73 18.88 -6.36
C GLY A 97 -0.11 17.81 -7.25
N GLU A 98 0.14 18.15 -8.51
CA GLU A 98 0.94 17.32 -9.40
C GLU A 98 2.40 17.30 -8.92
N LEU A 99 2.93 16.11 -8.63
CA LEU A 99 4.30 15.93 -8.15
C LEU A 99 5.27 15.93 -9.34
N GLN A 100 6.26 16.83 -9.30
CA GLN A 100 7.36 16.77 -10.26
C GLN A 100 8.09 15.44 -10.10
N THR A 101 8.06 14.63 -11.15
CA THR A 101 8.53 13.25 -11.14
C THR A 101 9.57 13.05 -12.23
N GLN A 102 10.70 12.43 -11.90
CA GLN A 102 11.73 12.05 -12.87
C GLN A 102 12.26 10.66 -12.57
N THR A 103 12.64 9.93 -13.61
CA THR A 103 13.47 8.73 -13.45
C THR A 103 14.92 9.16 -13.45
N LEU A 104 15.67 8.86 -12.37
CA LEU A 104 17.08 9.19 -12.31
C LEU A 104 17.85 8.41 -13.40
N PRO A 105 18.78 9.05 -14.11
CA PRO A 105 19.58 8.36 -15.12
C PRO A 105 20.52 7.35 -14.44
N GLY A 106 20.42 6.09 -14.86
CA GLY A 106 21.27 5.01 -14.39
C GLY A 106 20.64 3.63 -14.65
N VAL A 107 21.21 2.59 -14.02
CA VAL A 107 20.84 1.19 -14.23
C VAL A 107 19.68 0.74 -13.32
N VAL A 108 19.46 1.43 -12.20
CA VAL A 108 18.38 1.13 -11.26
C VAL A 108 17.06 1.72 -11.74
N GLY A 109 17.11 2.96 -12.27
CA GLY A 109 15.91 3.66 -12.72
C GLY A 109 15.04 4.11 -11.55
N PHE A 110 15.64 4.73 -10.53
CA PHE A 110 14.88 5.28 -9.40
C PHE A 110 13.85 6.31 -9.85
N VAL A 111 12.65 6.24 -9.29
CA VAL A 111 11.60 7.25 -9.51
C VAL A 111 11.71 8.29 -8.40
N ALA A 112 12.24 9.47 -8.72
CA ALA A 112 12.31 10.59 -7.79
C ALA A 112 11.10 11.51 -7.93
N GLN A 113 10.47 11.85 -6.81
CA GLN A 113 9.32 12.77 -6.76
C GLN A 113 9.57 13.92 -5.79
N LEU A 114 9.45 15.17 -6.24
CA LEU A 114 9.59 16.33 -5.37
C LEU A 114 8.30 16.58 -4.59
N ASN A 115 8.39 16.54 -3.26
CA ASN A 115 7.28 16.86 -2.36
C ASN A 115 7.76 17.71 -1.17
N VAL A 116 7.95 19.01 -1.44
CA VAL A 116 8.44 19.99 -0.45
C VAL A 116 7.49 20.13 0.73
N GLU A 117 6.18 20.20 0.47
CA GLU A 117 5.17 20.35 1.52
C GLU A 117 5.21 19.18 2.49
N ARG A 118 5.42 17.94 2.01
CA ARG A 118 5.60 16.79 2.89
C ARG A 118 6.83 16.90 3.77
N GLY A 119 7.94 17.42 3.22
CA GLY A 119 9.17 17.66 3.98
C GLY A 119 8.95 18.59 5.17
N VAL A 120 8.06 19.58 5.04
CA VAL A 120 7.81 20.63 6.04
C VAL A 120 6.62 20.32 6.96
N GLN A 121 5.53 19.79 6.41
CA GLN A 121 4.23 19.68 7.09
C GLN A 121 4.03 18.34 7.80
N ARG A 122 4.86 17.33 7.52
CA ARG A 122 4.76 16.01 8.15
C ARG A 122 4.92 16.14 9.66
N ARG A 123 4.13 15.37 10.41
CA ARG A 123 4.26 15.29 11.86
C ARG A 123 5.67 14.83 12.24
N ARG A 124 6.23 15.43 13.30
CA ARG A 124 7.43 14.90 13.94
C ARG A 124 7.22 13.44 14.37
N PRO A 125 8.13 12.52 14.03
CA PRO A 125 8.06 11.14 14.51
C PRO A 125 8.01 11.05 16.04
N GLN A 126 7.37 10.01 16.56
CA GLN A 126 7.46 9.67 17.98
C GLN A 126 8.90 9.36 18.39
N ASN A 127 9.21 9.51 19.68
CA ASN A 127 10.50 9.11 20.21
C ASN A 127 10.54 7.57 20.35
N ILE A 128 11.14 6.92 19.34
CA ILE A 128 11.32 5.46 19.30
C ILE A 128 12.70 5.11 19.82
N ARG A 129 12.77 4.20 20.79
CA ARG A 129 14.02 3.75 21.44
C ARG A 129 14.35 2.27 21.21
N SER A 130 13.37 1.49 20.77
CA SER A 130 13.47 0.04 20.61
C SER A 130 12.49 -0.41 19.52
N VAL A 131 12.81 -1.52 18.85
CA VAL A 131 11.91 -2.13 17.86
C VAL A 131 10.67 -2.71 18.56
N LYS A 132 10.82 -3.19 19.80
CA LYS A 132 9.74 -3.73 20.65
C LYS A 132 9.13 -2.70 21.60
N GLN A 133 9.28 -1.41 21.33
CA GLN A 133 8.68 -0.38 22.19
C GLN A 133 7.16 -0.58 22.30
N ALA A 134 6.66 -0.61 23.54
CA ALA A 134 5.24 -0.80 23.83
C ALA A 134 4.39 0.36 23.29
N PHE A 135 3.14 0.06 22.94
CA PHE A 135 2.14 1.06 22.60
C PHE A 135 1.92 2.01 23.78
N ASP A 136 1.76 3.30 23.48
CA ASP A 136 1.53 4.35 24.46
C ASP A 136 0.26 5.12 24.10
N PRO A 137 -0.84 4.98 24.87
CA PRO A 137 -2.10 5.66 24.58
C PRO A 137 -2.01 7.18 24.74
N GLU A 138 -1.03 7.71 25.47
CA GLU A 138 -0.86 9.15 25.69
C GLU A 138 -0.24 9.84 24.47
N GLN A 139 0.63 9.14 23.73
CA GLN A 139 1.16 9.63 22.46
C GLN A 139 0.09 9.66 21.37
N PHE A 140 0.38 10.35 20.26
CA PHE A 140 -0.52 10.33 19.12
C PHE A 140 -0.74 8.89 18.63
N ASN A 141 -1.98 8.50 18.39
CA ASN A 141 -2.35 7.21 17.84
C ASN A 141 -3.62 7.36 16.99
N PHE A 142 -3.95 6.37 16.16
CA PHE A 142 -5.08 6.45 15.23
C PHE A 142 -6.48 6.50 15.88
N ASN A 143 -6.62 6.34 17.20
CA ASN A 143 -7.88 6.63 17.90
C ASN A 143 -8.10 8.15 18.13
N LYS A 144 -7.11 8.99 17.80
CA LYS A 144 -7.13 10.45 17.99
C LYS A 144 -7.29 11.22 16.68
N ILE A 145 -7.72 10.54 15.60
CA ILE A 145 -7.98 11.16 14.29
C ILE A 145 -9.39 11.76 14.23
N ARG A 146 -9.65 12.61 13.24
CA ARG A 146 -11.02 13.08 12.98
C ARG A 146 -11.83 11.96 12.32
N PRO A 147 -13.12 11.78 12.65
CA PRO A 147 -13.97 10.77 12.02
C PRO A 147 -13.95 10.80 10.48
N GLY A 148 -13.95 12.00 9.88
CA GLY A 148 -13.90 12.17 8.43
C GLY A 148 -12.60 11.70 7.74
N GLU A 149 -11.54 11.40 8.51
CA GLU A 149 -10.29 10.82 7.96
C GLU A 149 -10.46 9.35 7.55
N VAL A 150 -11.47 8.65 8.07
CA VAL A 150 -11.77 7.26 7.71
C VAL A 150 -12.53 7.22 6.38
N LEU A 151 -12.09 6.32 5.49
CA LEU A 151 -12.75 6.08 4.20
C LEU A 151 -13.82 5.02 4.35
N PHE A 152 -13.43 3.83 4.84
CA PHE A 152 -14.30 2.67 5.03
C PHE A 152 -13.58 1.61 5.87
N ARG A 153 -14.34 0.59 6.29
CA ARG A 153 -13.82 -0.64 6.88
C ARG A 153 -13.72 -1.72 5.80
N LEU A 154 -12.52 -2.27 5.60
CA LEU A 154 -12.25 -3.29 4.60
C LEU A 154 -12.53 -4.68 5.19
N LEU A 155 -13.49 -5.40 4.62
CA LEU A 155 -13.98 -6.67 5.14
C LEU A 155 -13.99 -7.76 4.06
N ARG A 156 -13.27 -8.85 4.31
CA ARG A 156 -13.45 -10.05 3.51
C ARG A 156 -14.72 -10.76 3.95
N GLN A 157 -15.59 -11.06 3.00
CA GLN A 157 -16.73 -11.91 3.25
C GLN A 157 -16.24 -13.35 3.54
N PRO A 158 -16.72 -14.00 4.61
CA PRO A 158 -16.36 -15.38 4.90
C PRO A 158 -16.73 -16.32 3.75
N ASP A 159 -15.81 -17.21 3.39
CA ASP A 159 -16.04 -18.20 2.33
C ASP A 159 -17.03 -19.30 2.77
N LEU A 160 -17.15 -19.52 4.09
CA LEU A 160 -18.04 -20.52 4.70
C LEU A 160 -18.83 -19.93 5.88
N PRO A 161 -20.10 -20.35 6.08
CA PRO A 161 -20.85 -20.02 7.29
C PRO A 161 -20.12 -20.53 8.54
N GLY A 162 -19.83 -19.62 9.49
CA GLY A 162 -19.15 -19.96 10.76
C GLY A 162 -17.62 -19.88 10.73
N ALA A 163 -17.00 -19.42 9.63
CA ALA A 163 -15.58 -19.09 9.65
C ALA A 163 -15.30 -17.94 10.65
N LEU A 164 -14.11 -17.95 11.26
CA LEU A 164 -13.71 -16.93 12.23
C LEU A 164 -13.80 -15.53 11.61
N GLN A 165 -14.35 -14.60 12.37
CA GLN A 165 -14.41 -13.19 11.98
C GLN A 165 -12.98 -12.68 11.77
N GLN A 166 -12.70 -12.16 10.59
CA GLN A 166 -11.43 -11.51 10.31
C GLN A 166 -11.33 -10.18 11.05
N GLU A 167 -10.09 -9.74 11.28
CA GLU A 167 -9.76 -8.47 11.91
C GLU A 167 -10.39 -7.31 11.14
N ASP A 168 -10.98 -6.35 11.85
CA ASP A 168 -11.49 -5.13 11.24
C ASP A 168 -10.32 -4.26 10.77
N ILE A 169 -10.25 -4.00 9.47
CA ILE A 169 -9.22 -3.12 8.88
C ILE A 169 -9.85 -1.78 8.53
N LEU A 170 -9.52 -0.73 9.29
CA LEU A 170 -9.92 0.62 8.91
C LEU A 170 -8.98 1.16 7.84
N VAL A 171 -9.55 1.59 6.72
CA VAL A 171 -8.84 2.32 5.66
C VAL A 171 -9.09 3.80 5.89
N MET A 172 -8.02 4.56 6.14
CA MET A 172 -8.09 5.99 6.42
C MET A 172 -7.06 6.76 5.61
N ILE A 173 -7.29 8.05 5.37
CA ILE A 173 -6.31 8.87 4.65
C ILE A 173 -5.00 8.99 5.44
N ASN A 174 -3.87 9.02 4.74
CA ASN A 174 -2.68 9.58 5.35
C ASN A 174 -2.72 11.10 5.20
N VAL A 175 -2.96 11.82 6.29
CA VAL A 175 -3.03 13.31 6.29
C VAL A 175 -1.73 14.00 5.85
N SER A 176 -0.63 13.27 5.67
CA SER A 176 0.63 13.73 5.04
C SER A 176 0.98 12.85 3.83
N PRO A 177 0.21 12.98 2.73
CA PRO A 177 0.21 12.03 1.62
C PRO A 177 1.52 12.11 0.83
N LEU A 178 2.19 10.97 0.64
CA LEU A 178 3.42 10.91 -0.14
C LEU A 178 3.12 10.99 -1.64
N GLU A 179 1.98 10.41 -2.02
CA GLU A 179 1.48 10.29 -3.38
C GLU A 179 -0.06 10.18 -3.32
N TRP A 180 -0.70 10.28 -4.48
CA TRP A 180 -2.12 10.12 -4.68
C TRP A 180 -2.64 8.77 -4.15
N GLY A 181 -3.82 8.83 -3.52
CA GLY A 181 -4.45 7.67 -2.89
C GLY A 181 -3.65 7.12 -1.69
N HIS A 182 -2.72 7.90 -1.11
CA HIS A 182 -2.00 7.46 0.07
C HIS A 182 -2.94 7.34 1.28
N VAL A 183 -3.18 6.10 1.68
CA VAL A 183 -4.02 5.66 2.79
C VAL A 183 -3.21 4.85 3.80
N LEU A 184 -3.80 4.63 4.96
CA LEU A 184 -3.33 3.73 6.00
C LEU A 184 -4.34 2.61 6.19
N LEU A 185 -3.85 1.38 6.31
CA LEU A 185 -4.63 0.22 6.75
C LEU A 185 -4.29 -0.01 8.22
N VAL A 186 -5.29 0.16 9.09
CA VAL A 186 -5.12 0.10 10.55
C VAL A 186 -6.01 -1.01 11.10
N PRO A 187 -5.46 -2.16 11.52
CA PRO A 187 -6.22 -3.24 12.13
C PRO A 187 -6.64 -2.87 13.55
N GLU A 188 -7.93 -3.03 13.85
CA GLU A 188 -8.52 -2.95 15.19
C GLU A 188 -7.93 -1.81 16.06
N PRO A 189 -8.03 -0.54 15.65
CA PRO A 189 -7.30 0.57 16.29
C PRO A 189 -7.59 0.72 17.78
N THR A 190 -8.77 0.30 18.24
CA THR A 190 -9.18 0.32 19.66
C THR A 190 -8.36 -0.63 20.53
N ARG A 191 -7.71 -1.66 19.94
CA ARG A 191 -6.80 -2.58 20.65
C ARG A 191 -5.45 -1.96 20.99
N GLY A 192 -5.09 -0.82 20.38
CA GLY A 192 -3.80 -0.17 20.63
C GLY A 192 -2.61 -1.06 20.32
N LEU A 193 -2.67 -1.77 19.19
CA LEU A 193 -1.62 -2.71 18.79
C LEU A 193 -0.31 -1.93 18.51
N PRO A 194 0.84 -2.34 19.08
CA PRO A 194 2.12 -1.72 18.73
C PRO A 194 2.46 -1.94 17.25
N GLN A 195 3.40 -1.18 16.70
CA GLN A 195 3.85 -1.29 15.30
C GLN A 195 4.68 -2.56 15.06
N ARG A 196 4.03 -3.72 15.21
CA ARG A 196 4.51 -5.09 14.96
C ARG A 196 3.52 -5.74 13.98
N LEU A 197 4.02 -6.28 12.87
CA LEU A 197 3.18 -6.82 11.81
C LEU A 197 2.42 -8.07 12.31
N LEU A 198 1.13 -8.15 12.00
CA LEU A 198 0.27 -9.30 12.33
C LEU A 198 -0.26 -9.97 11.05
N PRO A 199 -0.60 -11.28 11.10
CA PRO A 199 -1.08 -12.01 9.94
C PRO A 199 -2.28 -11.38 9.22
N GLY A 200 -3.34 -10.98 9.92
CA GLY A 200 -4.51 -10.41 9.25
C GLY A 200 -4.24 -9.01 8.68
N ALA A 201 -3.38 -8.20 9.30
CA ALA A 201 -2.92 -6.94 8.76
C ALA A 201 -2.14 -7.10 7.44
N LEU A 202 -1.21 -8.08 7.39
CA LEU A 202 -0.47 -8.40 6.16
C LEU A 202 -1.40 -8.98 5.09
N ARG A 203 -2.29 -9.91 5.45
CA ARG A 203 -3.29 -10.49 4.56
C ARG A 203 -4.12 -9.39 3.90
N ALA A 204 -4.67 -8.47 4.68
CA ALA A 204 -5.44 -7.34 4.16
C ALA A 204 -4.61 -6.43 3.24
N GLY A 205 -3.33 -6.24 3.53
CA GLY A 205 -2.40 -5.52 2.65
C GLY A 205 -2.20 -6.21 1.31
N VAL A 206 -1.99 -7.53 1.30
CA VAL A 206 -1.86 -8.33 0.08
C VAL A 206 -3.17 -8.35 -0.72
N GLU A 207 -4.29 -8.57 -0.04
CA GLU A 207 -5.62 -8.59 -0.66
C GLU A 207 -5.99 -7.22 -1.22
N ALA A 208 -5.63 -6.11 -0.58
CA ALA A 208 -5.81 -4.76 -1.15
C ALA A 208 -5.01 -4.57 -2.46
N VAL A 209 -3.80 -5.11 -2.57
CA VAL A 209 -3.03 -5.13 -3.82
C VAL A 209 -3.68 -6.04 -4.87
N LEU A 210 -4.34 -7.12 -4.45
CA LEU A 210 -5.09 -8.01 -5.33
C LEU A 210 -6.42 -7.40 -5.82
N LEU A 211 -7.10 -6.61 -4.98
CA LEU A 211 -8.35 -5.93 -5.30
C LEU A 211 -8.14 -4.81 -6.33
N SER A 212 -6.99 -4.12 -6.29
CA SER A 212 -6.69 -3.05 -7.22
C SER A 212 -6.40 -3.59 -8.63
N SER A 213 -7.05 -2.99 -9.63
CA SER A 213 -6.76 -3.20 -11.05
C SER A 213 -5.68 -2.24 -11.57
N HIS A 214 -5.02 -1.48 -10.69
CA HIS A 214 -3.89 -0.63 -11.04
C HIS A 214 -2.57 -1.31 -10.67
N PRO A 215 -1.65 -1.58 -11.61
CA PRO A 215 -0.43 -2.36 -11.34
C PRO A 215 0.51 -1.67 -10.35
N GLY A 216 0.38 -0.35 -10.22
CA GLY A 216 1.12 0.47 -9.28
C GLY A 216 0.45 0.74 -7.92
N PHE A 217 -0.67 0.10 -7.57
CA PHE A 217 -1.15 0.14 -6.19
C PHE A 217 -0.30 -0.79 -5.32
N ARG A 218 0.26 -0.25 -4.24
CA ARG A 218 1.26 -0.93 -3.43
C ARG A 218 0.97 -0.73 -1.96
N VAL A 219 1.35 -1.72 -1.18
CA VAL A 219 1.26 -1.66 0.28
C VAL A 219 2.63 -1.81 0.89
N GLY A 220 2.90 -1.15 2.01
CA GLY A 220 4.14 -1.39 2.73
C GLY A 220 4.04 -1.13 4.22
N PHE A 221 5.02 -1.65 4.94
CA PHE A 221 5.13 -1.59 6.38
C PHE A 221 6.54 -1.11 6.77
N ASN A 222 6.60 -0.24 7.77
CA ASN A 222 7.84 0.16 8.43
C ASN A 222 7.75 -0.33 9.87
N SER A 223 8.76 -1.04 10.37
CA SER A 223 8.87 -1.34 11.80
C SER A 223 9.28 -0.10 12.58
N LEU A 224 9.16 -0.17 13.91
CA LEU A 224 9.91 0.73 14.79
C LEU A 224 11.41 0.58 14.54
N GLY A 225 12.16 1.69 14.53
CA GLY A 225 13.55 1.73 14.06
C GLY A 225 13.72 1.64 12.53
N GLY A 226 12.71 1.12 11.82
CA GLY A 226 12.57 1.05 10.35
C GLY A 226 11.90 2.27 9.73
N LEU A 227 11.92 3.41 10.43
CA LEU A 227 11.29 4.68 10.05
C LEU A 227 9.75 4.75 10.12
N ALA A 228 9.13 3.87 10.90
CA ALA A 228 7.77 4.13 11.38
C ALA A 228 7.73 5.41 12.23
N SER A 229 6.79 6.30 11.94
CA SER A 229 6.64 7.56 12.69
C SER A 229 5.66 7.49 13.86
N VAL A 230 4.82 6.45 13.91
CA VAL A 230 3.78 6.25 14.93
C VAL A 230 3.88 4.81 15.40
N ASN A 231 3.93 4.61 16.72
CA ASN A 231 3.79 3.30 17.33
C ASN A 231 2.31 2.96 17.53
N HIS A 232 1.66 2.57 16.45
CA HIS A 232 0.31 1.99 16.42
C HIS A 232 0.21 1.26 15.09
N LEU A 233 -0.05 -0.06 15.09
CA LEU A 233 0.00 -0.91 13.90
C LEU A 233 -0.72 -0.27 12.69
N HIS A 234 0.04 -0.01 11.64
CA HIS A 234 -0.48 0.46 10.36
C HIS A 234 0.40 0.01 9.20
N LEU A 235 -0.25 -0.23 8.06
CA LEU A 235 0.40 -0.35 6.76
C LEU A 235 0.05 0.87 5.91
N HIS A 236 0.94 1.22 4.99
CA HIS A 236 0.74 2.29 4.00
C HIS A 236 0.21 1.68 2.70
N GLY A 237 -0.83 2.26 2.11
CA GLY A 237 -1.27 1.94 0.74
C GLY A 237 -1.19 3.18 -0.14
N TYR A 238 -0.69 3.09 -1.38
CA TYR A 238 -0.65 4.22 -2.31
C TYR A 238 -0.55 3.76 -3.77
N TYR A 239 -0.92 4.63 -4.70
CA TYR A 239 -0.76 4.38 -6.14
C TYR A 239 0.47 5.11 -6.64
N LEU A 240 1.34 4.47 -7.39
CA LEU A 240 2.38 5.19 -8.14
C LEU A 240 2.36 4.67 -9.56
N ALA A 241 2.07 5.56 -10.51
CA ALA A 241 1.97 5.25 -11.95
C ALA A 241 3.33 5.12 -12.64
N HIS A 242 4.31 4.53 -11.95
CA HIS A 242 5.63 4.22 -12.48
C HIS A 242 6.00 2.80 -12.06
N ARG A 243 6.70 2.08 -12.95
CA ARG A 243 7.32 0.80 -12.63
C ARG A 243 8.44 1.01 -11.62
N LEU A 244 8.55 0.11 -10.65
CA LEU A 244 9.65 0.05 -9.72
C LEU A 244 10.57 -1.14 -10.04
N PRO A 245 11.90 -1.01 -9.81
CA PRO A 245 12.87 -2.07 -10.13
C PRO A 245 12.52 -3.40 -9.47
N VAL A 246 12.03 -3.35 -8.23
CA VAL A 246 11.70 -4.52 -7.42
C VAL A 246 10.59 -5.41 -7.99
N GLU A 247 9.75 -4.91 -8.91
CA GLU A 247 8.67 -5.68 -9.53
C GLU A 247 9.19 -6.82 -10.40
N GLY A 248 10.32 -6.61 -11.07
CA GLY A 248 10.91 -7.54 -12.04
C GLY A 248 12.32 -8.01 -11.70
N SER A 249 12.92 -7.50 -10.62
CA SER A 249 14.29 -7.82 -10.23
C SER A 249 14.52 -9.33 -10.08
N PRO A 250 15.68 -9.85 -10.54
CA PRO A 250 16.00 -11.26 -10.44
C PRO A 250 16.26 -11.67 -8.99
N SER A 251 16.02 -12.95 -8.70
CA SER A 251 16.16 -13.51 -7.36
C SER A 251 16.60 -14.96 -7.40
N GLU A 252 17.23 -15.41 -6.32
CA GLU A 252 17.76 -16.77 -6.15
C GLU A 252 17.05 -17.46 -4.98
N PRO A 253 16.63 -18.74 -5.11
CA PRO A 253 16.02 -19.45 -3.99
C PRO A 253 17.02 -19.62 -2.85
N LEU A 254 16.55 -19.41 -1.61
CA LEU A 254 17.32 -19.61 -0.39
C LEU A 254 16.98 -20.93 0.32
N ASP A 255 15.81 -21.49 0.07
CA ASP A 255 15.36 -22.79 0.58
C ASP A 255 15.07 -23.78 -0.56
N PRO A 256 15.17 -25.11 -0.31
CA PRO A 256 14.86 -26.13 -1.32
C PRO A 256 13.43 -26.06 -1.87
N GLY A 257 12.49 -25.57 -1.05
CA GLY A 257 11.08 -25.42 -1.43
C GLY A 257 10.79 -24.18 -2.28
N GLY A 258 11.76 -23.29 -2.48
CA GLY A 258 11.60 -22.05 -3.25
C GLY A 258 10.56 -21.10 -2.66
N ARG A 259 10.32 -21.17 -1.34
CA ARG A 259 9.35 -20.33 -0.61
C ARG A 259 9.95 -18.99 -0.16
N LEU A 260 11.27 -18.92 -0.09
CA LEU A 260 12.08 -17.75 0.22
C LEU A 260 13.18 -17.59 -0.83
N HIS A 261 13.31 -16.37 -1.33
CA HIS A 261 14.34 -16.02 -2.29
C HIS A 261 15.14 -14.82 -1.81
N LEU A 262 16.36 -14.68 -2.31
CA LEU A 262 17.19 -13.51 -2.14
C LEU A 262 17.12 -12.65 -3.40
N LEU A 263 16.56 -11.45 -3.26
CA LEU A 263 16.73 -10.37 -4.23
C LEU A 263 18.15 -9.83 -4.05
N ARG A 264 19.05 -10.00 -5.01
CA ARG A 264 20.42 -9.41 -4.96
C ARG A 264 20.53 -8.09 -5.71
N ALA A 265 19.57 -7.81 -6.58
CA ALA A 265 19.59 -6.63 -7.43
C ALA A 265 19.39 -5.34 -6.62
N LEU A 266 19.79 -4.23 -7.23
CA LEU A 266 19.50 -2.88 -6.74
C LEU A 266 17.97 -2.66 -6.70
N PRO A 267 17.44 -1.81 -5.80
CA PRO A 267 18.14 -0.84 -4.94
C PRO A 267 18.91 -1.42 -3.74
N ALA A 268 18.45 -2.54 -3.19
CA ALA A 268 19.00 -3.15 -1.99
C ALA A 268 18.70 -4.66 -1.96
N PRO A 269 19.62 -5.48 -1.41
CA PRO A 269 19.35 -6.89 -1.22
C PRO A 269 18.21 -7.10 -0.22
N GLY A 270 17.31 -8.04 -0.50
CA GLY A 270 16.13 -8.28 0.34
C GLY A 270 15.59 -9.70 0.21
N PHE A 271 14.75 -10.08 1.17
CA PHE A 271 14.10 -11.39 1.23
C PHE A 271 12.76 -11.33 0.48
N LEU A 272 12.62 -12.15 -0.56
CA LEU A 272 11.44 -12.19 -1.41
C LEU A 272 10.60 -13.43 -1.10
N PHE A 273 9.33 -13.18 -0.81
CA PHE A 273 8.26 -14.17 -0.77
C PHE A 273 7.32 -13.92 -1.95
N TYR A 274 6.76 -14.98 -2.52
CA TYR A 274 5.93 -14.88 -3.71
C TYR A 274 4.69 -15.78 -3.63
N THR A 275 3.56 -15.27 -4.12
CA THR A 275 2.37 -16.06 -4.45
C THR A 275 1.86 -15.65 -5.82
N SER A 276 1.34 -16.61 -6.59
CA SER A 276 0.70 -16.37 -7.89
C SER A 276 -0.69 -15.74 -7.77
N GLY A 277 -1.34 -15.84 -6.61
CA GLY A 277 -2.71 -15.37 -6.46
C GLY A 277 -3.32 -15.64 -5.08
N PRO A 278 -4.65 -15.51 -4.95
CA PRO A 278 -5.37 -15.81 -3.72
C PRO A 278 -5.44 -17.32 -3.45
N GLY A 279 -5.75 -17.72 -2.21
CA GLY A 279 -5.94 -19.12 -1.82
C GLY A 279 -4.98 -19.59 -0.72
N PRO A 280 -4.84 -20.92 -0.50
CA PRO A 280 -4.02 -21.48 0.58
C PRO A 280 -2.55 -21.03 0.56
N ASP A 281 -1.98 -20.84 -0.63
CA ASP A 281 -0.59 -20.38 -0.78
C ASP A 281 -0.39 -18.94 -0.25
N LEU A 282 -1.43 -18.10 -0.35
CA LEU A 282 -1.41 -16.75 0.23
C LEU A 282 -1.37 -16.82 1.76
N GLU A 283 -2.19 -17.67 2.37
CA GLU A 283 -2.21 -17.85 3.83
C GLU A 283 -0.87 -18.37 4.35
N ALA A 284 -0.30 -19.36 3.67
CA ALA A 284 1.01 -19.88 4.00
C ALA A 284 2.13 -18.84 3.80
N LEU A 285 2.01 -17.99 2.76
CA LEU A 285 2.93 -16.85 2.57
C LEU A 285 2.83 -15.85 3.72
N VAL A 286 1.62 -15.48 4.13
CA VAL A 286 1.38 -14.54 5.23
C VAL A 286 2.02 -15.06 6.52
N ASP A 287 1.81 -16.34 6.85
CA ASP A 287 2.41 -16.96 8.04
C ASP A 287 3.94 -16.89 8.02
N ARG A 288 4.57 -17.33 6.93
CA ARG A 288 6.04 -17.28 6.76
C ARG A 288 6.60 -15.87 6.91
N VAL A 289 5.96 -14.89 6.29
CA VAL A 289 6.40 -13.49 6.37
C VAL A 289 6.25 -12.97 7.80
N CYS A 290 5.13 -13.24 8.48
CA CYS A 290 4.93 -12.82 9.86
C CYS A 290 5.96 -13.45 10.80
N ARG A 291 6.22 -14.76 10.69
CA ARG A 291 7.29 -15.45 11.44
C ARG A 291 8.66 -14.82 11.21
N ALA A 292 8.98 -14.46 9.96
CA ALA A 292 10.22 -13.75 9.64
C ALA A 292 10.27 -12.37 10.31
N THR A 293 9.19 -11.58 10.27
CA THR A 293 9.15 -10.26 10.93
C THR A 293 9.12 -10.35 12.47
N ASP A 294 8.55 -11.42 13.02
CA ASP A 294 8.58 -11.71 14.46
C ASP A 294 10.00 -12.00 14.91
N TYR A 295 10.73 -12.85 14.19
CA TYR A 295 12.15 -13.09 14.44
C TYR A 295 12.95 -11.78 14.45
N LEU A 296 12.77 -10.92 13.44
CA LEU A 296 13.47 -9.64 13.37
C LEU A 296 13.10 -8.72 14.55
N THR A 297 11.81 -8.60 14.86
CA THR A 297 11.32 -7.82 16.03
C THR A 297 11.92 -8.34 17.33
N ASP A 298 11.89 -9.65 17.55
CA ASP A 298 12.32 -10.29 18.79
C ASP A 298 13.83 -10.13 19.02
N HIS A 299 14.61 -9.99 17.94
CA HIS A 299 16.05 -9.70 17.94
C HIS A 299 16.39 -8.20 17.84
N GLU A 300 15.42 -7.29 18.01
CA GLU A 300 15.63 -5.82 17.91
C GLU A 300 16.17 -5.35 16.54
N ILE A 301 15.88 -6.10 15.47
CA ILE A 301 16.28 -5.78 14.10
C ILE A 301 15.15 -5.01 13.41
N ALA A 302 15.43 -3.73 13.11
CA ALA A 302 14.53 -2.91 12.31
C ALA A 302 14.36 -3.47 10.90
N HIS A 303 13.17 -3.30 10.33
CA HIS A 303 12.86 -3.82 9.02
C HIS A 303 11.78 -3.01 8.29
N ASN A 304 11.78 -3.16 6.97
CA ASN A 304 10.75 -2.64 6.07
C ASN A 304 10.19 -3.78 5.25
N LEU A 305 8.90 -3.69 4.91
CA LEU A 305 8.22 -4.64 4.05
C LEU A 305 7.46 -3.91 2.94
N PHE A 306 7.45 -4.50 1.74
CA PHE A 306 6.78 -3.94 0.58
C PHE A 306 6.06 -5.03 -0.21
N VAL A 307 4.80 -4.77 -0.52
CA VAL A 307 3.89 -5.63 -1.25
C VAL A 307 3.56 -4.97 -2.57
N THR A 308 3.87 -5.66 -3.66
CA THR A 308 3.63 -5.16 -5.02
C THR A 308 3.23 -6.30 -5.95
N ARG A 309 2.45 -5.97 -6.98
CA ARG A 309 2.34 -6.80 -8.17
C ARG A 309 3.74 -6.99 -8.76
N GLY A 310 4.07 -8.21 -9.19
CA GLY A 310 5.42 -8.51 -9.67
C GLY A 310 5.52 -9.77 -10.51
N ALA A 311 6.66 -9.92 -11.19
CA ALA A 311 7.04 -11.14 -11.87
C ALA A 311 7.38 -12.26 -10.85
N PRO A 312 7.29 -13.55 -11.25
CA PRO A 312 7.74 -14.66 -10.42
C PRO A 312 9.23 -14.54 -10.04
N PRO A 313 9.66 -15.20 -8.95
CA PRO A 313 11.07 -15.32 -8.61
C PRO A 313 11.89 -16.02 -9.71
N GLY A 314 13.21 -15.86 -9.66
CA GLY A 314 14.13 -16.38 -10.67
C GLY A 314 14.72 -15.30 -11.58
N LYS A 315 15.02 -15.66 -12.84
CA LYS A 315 15.68 -14.77 -13.81
C LYS A 315 14.73 -13.68 -14.29
N THR A 316 15.28 -12.52 -14.63
CA THR A 316 14.53 -11.39 -15.20
C THR A 316 13.80 -11.84 -16.47
N SER A 317 12.48 -11.66 -16.50
CA SER A 317 11.68 -11.81 -17.70
C SER A 317 11.40 -10.43 -18.29
N PRO A 318 11.59 -10.21 -19.60
CA PRO A 318 11.23 -8.95 -20.26
C PRO A 318 9.71 -8.73 -20.37
N SER A 319 8.89 -9.63 -19.80
CA SER A 319 7.44 -9.53 -19.84
C SER A 319 6.92 -8.33 -19.05
N SER A 320 5.94 -7.63 -19.63
CA SER A 320 5.17 -6.60 -18.94
C SER A 320 4.15 -7.17 -17.95
N ALA A 321 3.96 -8.49 -17.94
CA ALA A 321 3.01 -9.20 -17.08
C ALA A 321 3.54 -9.42 -15.66
N LEU A 322 2.75 -8.96 -14.70
CA LEU A 322 2.92 -9.15 -13.28
C LEU A 322 1.95 -10.25 -12.86
N THR A 323 2.44 -11.49 -12.81
CA THR A 323 1.59 -12.68 -12.68
C THR A 323 1.27 -13.03 -11.23
N GLY A 324 1.79 -12.30 -10.25
CA GLY A 324 1.51 -12.55 -8.83
C GLY A 324 1.90 -11.38 -7.94
N ILE A 325 2.12 -11.69 -6.67
CA ILE A 325 2.48 -10.74 -5.61
C ILE A 325 3.89 -11.04 -5.13
N ARG A 326 4.71 -9.99 -5.06
CA ARG A 326 6.02 -10.00 -4.39
C ARG A 326 5.86 -9.31 -3.03
N VAL A 327 6.18 -10.03 -1.97
CA VAL A 327 6.35 -9.47 -0.63
C VAL A 327 7.84 -9.45 -0.32
N ILE A 328 8.40 -8.25 -0.19
CA ILE A 328 9.83 -8.05 -0.05
C ILE A 328 10.11 -7.50 1.35
N LEU A 329 10.98 -8.18 2.08
CA LEU A 329 11.38 -7.85 3.44
C LEU A 329 12.85 -7.44 3.45
N TRP A 330 13.14 -6.26 3.99
CA TRP A 330 14.51 -5.78 4.21
C TRP A 330 14.79 -5.65 5.70
N ALA A 331 15.74 -6.44 6.19
CA ALA A 331 16.35 -6.22 7.49
C ALA A 331 17.40 -5.11 7.38
N ARG A 332 17.45 -4.20 8.36
CA ARG A 332 18.27 -2.98 8.28
C ARG A 332 18.78 -2.53 9.64
N LYS A 333 19.79 -1.67 9.63
CA LYS A 333 20.25 -0.97 10.84
C LYS A 333 19.08 -0.17 11.42
N SER A 334 18.91 -0.22 12.73
CA SER A 334 17.93 0.61 13.42
C SER A 334 18.29 2.09 13.29
N SER A 335 17.28 2.92 13.03
CA SER A 335 17.42 4.37 12.99
C SER A 335 16.49 4.96 14.04
N PHE A 336 17.08 5.43 15.13
CA PHE A 336 16.39 6.10 16.22
C PHE A 336 16.65 7.62 16.16
N GLY A 337 15.66 8.41 16.54
CA GLY A 337 15.72 9.87 16.45
C GLY A 337 15.33 10.44 15.09
N VAL A 338 15.43 11.77 14.96
CA VAL A 338 15.08 12.50 13.73
C VAL A 338 16.32 12.62 12.85
N LYS A 339 16.28 12.03 11.65
CA LYS A 339 17.28 12.27 10.61
C LYS A 339 16.91 13.55 9.85
N GLU A 340 17.66 14.63 10.10
CA GLU A 340 17.57 15.88 9.36
C GLU A 340 18.75 15.99 8.38
N GLY A 341 18.55 16.64 7.23
CA GLY A 341 19.63 16.96 6.28
C GLY A 341 19.84 15.98 5.11
N GLU A 342 19.27 14.77 5.13
CA GLU A 342 19.28 13.86 3.97
C GLU A 342 18.16 14.23 2.97
N ALA A 343 18.46 14.11 1.66
CA ALA A 343 17.54 14.37 0.54
C ALA A 343 16.19 13.64 0.68
N PHE A 344 16.24 12.41 1.20
CA PHE A 344 15.11 11.56 1.55
C PHE A 344 15.47 10.70 2.76
N ASN A 345 14.48 10.06 3.37
CA ASN A 345 14.71 9.13 4.49
C ASN A 345 14.48 7.71 4.01
N VAL A 346 15.47 6.82 4.14
CA VAL A 346 15.35 5.43 3.62
C VAL A 346 14.40 4.58 4.47
N ALA A 347 13.16 4.45 4.00
CA ALA A 347 12.10 3.57 4.49
C ALA A 347 11.68 2.59 3.37
N LEU A 348 10.44 2.10 3.40
CA LEU A 348 9.93 1.14 2.40
C LEU A 348 9.95 1.65 0.95
N CYS A 349 9.64 2.94 0.70
CA CYS A 349 9.52 3.45 -0.67
C CYS A 349 10.89 3.46 -1.36
N GLU A 350 11.89 3.94 -0.62
CA GLU A 350 13.23 4.16 -1.13
C GLU A 350 13.94 2.83 -1.41
N LEU A 351 13.74 1.84 -0.53
CA LEU A 351 14.19 0.47 -0.74
C LEU A 351 13.53 -0.18 -1.96
N ALA A 352 12.29 0.20 -2.28
CA ALA A 352 11.58 -0.25 -3.48
C ALA A 352 11.97 0.50 -4.77
N GLY A 353 12.67 1.63 -4.67
CA GLY A 353 13.10 2.44 -5.81
C GLY A 353 12.27 3.72 -6.04
N HIS A 354 11.37 4.06 -5.13
CA HIS A 354 10.63 5.32 -5.13
C HIS A 354 11.26 6.30 -4.13
N LEU A 355 11.70 7.47 -4.58
CA LEU A 355 12.43 8.47 -3.78
C LEU A 355 11.59 9.75 -3.61
N PRO A 356 10.87 9.93 -2.48
CA PRO A 356 10.19 11.17 -2.12
C PRO A 356 11.22 12.21 -1.64
N ILE A 357 11.57 13.13 -2.52
CA ILE A 357 12.59 14.17 -2.29
C ILE A 357 11.96 15.39 -1.62
N LYS A 358 12.64 15.90 -0.58
CA LYS A 358 12.11 16.95 0.29
C LYS A 358 12.39 18.37 -0.21
N THR A 359 13.40 18.57 -1.06
CA THR A 359 13.82 19.91 -1.50
C THR A 359 14.08 19.95 -3.00
N SER A 360 13.85 21.12 -3.62
CA SER A 360 14.11 21.31 -5.05
C SER A 360 15.59 21.19 -5.39
N GLN A 361 16.47 21.58 -4.46
CA GLN A 361 17.93 21.47 -4.62
C GLN A 361 18.35 20.00 -4.73
N ASP A 362 17.90 19.17 -3.78
CA ASP A 362 18.19 17.74 -3.82
C ASP A 362 17.58 17.10 -5.06
N PHE A 363 16.35 17.47 -5.43
CA PHE A 363 15.69 16.93 -6.61
C PHE A 363 16.45 17.22 -7.90
N GLY A 364 16.98 18.44 -8.05
CA GLY A 364 17.75 18.83 -9.23
C GLY A 364 19.18 18.27 -9.29
N SER A 365 19.74 17.82 -8.17
CA SER A 365 21.16 17.40 -8.08
C SER A 365 21.36 15.92 -7.74
N LEU A 366 20.33 15.21 -7.29
CA LEU A 366 20.42 13.82 -6.88
C LEU A 366 20.78 12.91 -8.06
N THR A 367 21.86 12.16 -7.89
CA THR A 367 22.28 11.11 -8.83
C THR A 367 21.87 9.74 -8.31
N GLU A 368 21.76 8.75 -9.22
CA GLU A 368 21.51 7.37 -8.83
C GLU A 368 22.60 6.82 -7.89
N ALA A 369 23.87 7.18 -8.11
CA ALA A 369 24.98 6.78 -7.24
C ALA A 369 24.84 7.35 -5.81
N ALA A 370 24.44 8.61 -5.68
CA ALA A 370 24.18 9.23 -4.38
C ALA A 370 22.97 8.61 -3.67
N ALA A 371 21.89 8.32 -4.40
CA ALA A 371 20.74 7.62 -3.85
C ALA A 371 21.10 6.22 -3.35
N LEU A 372 21.92 5.48 -4.10
CA LEU A 372 22.42 4.17 -3.69
C LEU A 372 23.31 4.24 -2.46
N ALA A 373 24.14 5.27 -2.31
CA ALA A 373 24.96 5.45 -1.12
C ALA A 373 24.08 5.59 0.15
N LEU A 374 23.06 6.44 0.09
CA LEU A 374 22.10 6.61 1.19
C LEU A 374 21.38 5.30 1.55
N ILE A 375 20.95 4.54 0.53
CA ILE A 375 20.29 3.25 0.73
C ILE A 375 21.25 2.23 1.36
N ARG A 376 22.51 2.16 0.90
CA ARG A 376 23.53 1.25 1.44
C ARG A 376 23.83 1.53 2.90
N ASP A 377 23.80 2.78 3.32
CA ASP A 377 24.10 3.17 4.71
C ASP A 377 23.11 2.60 5.72
N CYS A 378 21.89 2.25 5.30
CA CYS A 378 20.90 1.63 6.17
C CYS A 378 20.98 0.09 6.23
N LEU A 379 21.69 -0.57 5.32
CA LEU A 379 21.74 -2.03 5.25
C LEU A 379 22.49 -2.64 6.43
N LEU A 380 22.12 -3.84 6.88
CA LEU A 380 22.87 -4.54 7.91
C LEU A 380 24.33 -4.76 7.51
N PRO A 381 25.27 -4.81 8.48
CA PRO A 381 26.62 -5.31 8.24
C PRO A 381 26.57 -6.73 7.62
N PRO A 382 27.49 -7.09 6.72
CA PRO A 382 27.44 -8.37 6.00
C PRO A 382 27.29 -9.60 6.90
N ALA A 383 28.08 -9.71 7.98
CA ALA A 383 27.99 -10.83 8.91
C ALA A 383 26.60 -10.96 9.56
N GLN A 384 26.01 -9.84 9.97
CA GLN A 384 24.66 -9.83 10.55
C GLN A 384 23.59 -10.15 9.49
N ALA A 385 23.79 -9.72 8.24
CA ALA A 385 22.89 -10.07 7.13
C ALA A 385 22.92 -11.58 6.83
N GLU A 386 24.10 -12.21 6.89
CA GLU A 386 24.27 -13.66 6.73
C GLU A 386 23.60 -14.44 7.87
N GLU A 387 23.75 -13.98 9.12
CA GLU A 387 23.07 -14.56 10.28
C GLU A 387 21.54 -14.50 10.14
N VAL A 388 21.00 -13.34 9.75
CA VAL A 388 19.56 -13.18 9.49
C VAL A 388 19.12 -14.11 8.36
N GLN A 389 19.86 -14.16 7.25
CA GLN A 389 19.52 -15.05 6.14
C GLN A 389 19.45 -16.51 6.60
N ALA A 390 20.46 -16.99 7.33
CA ALA A 390 20.49 -18.37 7.84
C ALA A 390 19.30 -18.66 8.79
N ALA A 391 18.98 -17.72 9.67
CA ALA A 391 17.86 -17.86 10.59
C ALA A 391 16.50 -17.91 9.86
N LEU A 392 16.28 -17.04 8.87
CA LEU A 392 15.04 -17.04 8.09
C LEU A 392 14.88 -18.33 7.27
N VAL A 393 15.96 -18.87 6.69
CA VAL A 393 15.93 -20.17 6.01
C VAL A 393 15.56 -21.30 6.98
N ALA A 394 16.16 -21.31 8.18
CA ALA A 394 15.85 -22.32 9.19
C ALA A 394 14.39 -22.26 9.67
N LEU A 395 13.83 -21.05 9.84
CA LEU A 395 12.42 -20.87 10.19
C LEU A 395 11.48 -21.43 9.12
N ILE A 396 11.78 -21.18 7.84
CA ILE A 396 10.94 -21.63 6.73
C ILE A 396 11.06 -23.14 6.46
N ALA A 397 12.14 -23.78 6.89
CA ALA A 397 12.27 -25.23 6.86
C ALA A 397 11.38 -25.92 7.92
N GLN A 398 11.12 -25.26 9.05
CA GLN A 398 10.25 -25.81 10.12
C GLN A 398 8.77 -25.86 9.74
N ASP A 399 8.36 -25.18 8.66
CA ASP A 399 7.01 -25.28 8.06
C ASP A 399 6.74 -26.68 7.42
N GLU A 400 7.78 -27.52 7.26
CA GLU A 400 7.68 -28.85 6.63
C GLU A 400 7.36 -29.98 7.62
N GLN A 401 7.30 -29.69 8.93
CA GLN A 401 7.00 -30.66 10.00
C GLN A 401 5.70 -30.31 10.69
#